data_AF-A0AAV9WQ75-F1
#
_entry.id   AF-A0AAV9WQ75-F1
#
_cell.length_a   1.000
_cell.length_b   1.000
_cell.length_c   1.000
_cell.angle_alpha   90.00
_cell.angle_beta   90.00
_cell.angle_gamma   90.00
#
_symmetry.space_group_name_H-M   'P 1'
#
loop_
_entity.id
_entity.type
_entity.pdbx_description
1 polymer ?
#
loop_
_entity_poly.entity_id
_entity_poly.type
_entity_poly.pdbx_seq_one_letter_code
_entity_poly.pdbx_strand_id
1 'polypeptide(L)'
;MFNLTKFAKAAPCTKPLLGFAALALMISFIFSTVIVTAGKQESSKGLYIVSFEYDIAAVNNRLVRRQEDDAETTTITRSIATVSQTKTVAPEPTEDAAPTSSAMPMPTSTLKIQEKFKQSVESLIEEDKMNATVQFDHARVSYSGICVEVTSMEGIKGTQWRCGSVNTTEVLGATAGGDPFDLIGVAAFFKDKIAFSLPWWVSTVCLGVAMLCQMVLMIPLLPIPPVVQRATAILALLGCMALLGGLILQHVAANSVAALSHKLTMGTVNAHVGRMNQALGWTGFALSLLANIAIWVVVAAEMALEKGERMMDSAAEAAINKVESRLPYNHTGGSRSFSGTSTASSGLGRSLRDNGPDVLRGLAKAKTRGDALDALAGPFRSEKAYPPHSNNHNNHTNFV
;
A
#
# COMPACT_ATOMS: atom_id res chain seq x y z
N MET A 1 -2.83 24.29 29.36
CA MET A 1 -2.91 23.08 30.21
C MET A 1 -3.33 21.91 29.33
N PHE A 2 -2.40 21.02 29.00
CA PHE A 2 -2.65 19.86 28.15
C PHE A 2 -3.37 18.77 28.96
N ASN A 3 -4.61 18.46 28.60
CA ASN A 3 -5.42 17.42 29.25
C ASN A 3 -4.95 16.04 28.79
N LEU A 4 -3.94 15.50 29.48
CA LEU A 4 -3.41 14.14 29.29
C LEU A 4 -4.47 13.03 29.48
N THR A 5 -5.60 13.34 30.09
CA THR A 5 -6.72 12.42 30.31
C THR A 5 -7.48 12.06 29.02
N LYS A 6 -7.39 12.86 27.94
CA LYS A 6 -7.98 12.50 26.63
C LYS A 6 -7.20 11.37 25.94
N PHE A 7 -5.90 11.22 26.18
CA PHE A 7 -5.07 10.18 25.55
C PHE A 7 -5.30 8.77 26.13
N ALA A 8 -5.79 8.66 27.37
CA ALA A 8 -6.08 7.37 27.99
C ALA A 8 -7.39 6.72 27.50
N LYS A 9 -8.25 7.48 26.80
CA LYS A 9 -9.54 7.00 26.28
C LYS A 9 -9.55 6.73 24.76
N ALA A 10 -8.48 7.06 24.04
CA ALA A 10 -8.32 6.61 22.66
C ALA A 10 -8.37 5.08 22.66
N ALA A 11 -9.29 4.52 21.87
CA ALA A 11 -9.67 3.11 21.95
C ALA A 11 -8.41 2.22 21.93
N PRO A 12 -8.27 1.25 22.84
CA PRO A 12 -7.07 0.42 22.98
C PRO A 12 -6.65 -0.29 21.67
N CYS A 13 -7.56 -0.37 20.70
CA CYS A 13 -7.32 -0.97 19.39
C CYS A 13 -6.59 -0.06 18.36
N THR A 14 -6.45 1.25 18.57
CA THR A 14 -5.86 2.12 17.52
C THR A 14 -4.34 2.01 17.45
N LYS A 15 -3.65 1.84 18.58
CA LYS A 15 -2.19 1.70 18.65
C LYS A 15 -1.63 0.52 17.83
N PRO A 16 -2.14 -0.72 17.99
CA PRO A 16 -1.64 -1.84 17.18
C PRO A 16 -1.94 -1.67 15.69
N LEU A 17 -3.09 -1.09 15.33
CA LEU A 17 -3.45 -0.83 13.93
C LEU A 17 -2.50 0.20 13.29
N LEU A 18 -2.20 1.27 14.01
CA LEU A 18 -1.29 2.31 13.56
C LEU A 18 0.14 1.76 13.41
N GLY A 19 0.56 0.85 14.30
CA GLY A 19 1.86 0.16 14.25
C GLY A 19 1.97 -0.79 13.05
N PHE A 20 0.91 -1.56 12.79
CA PHE A 20 0.81 -2.39 11.60
C PHE A 20 0.89 -1.56 10.32
N ALA A 21 0.18 -0.42 10.25
CA ALA A 21 0.23 0.47 9.11
C ALA A 21 1.63 1.06 8.89
N ALA A 22 2.33 1.46 9.96
CA ALA A 22 3.70 1.96 9.87
C ALA A 22 4.68 0.91 9.32
N LEU A 23 4.59 -0.33 9.81
CA LEU A 23 5.42 -1.44 9.34
C LEU A 23 5.11 -1.81 7.89
N ALA A 24 3.84 -1.84 7.50
CA ALA A 24 3.44 -2.09 6.11
C ALA A 24 3.92 -0.98 5.15
N LEU A 25 3.83 0.29 5.55
CA LEU A 25 4.41 1.41 4.78
C LEU A 25 5.93 1.31 4.67
N MET A 26 6.61 0.92 5.75
CA MET A 26 8.07 0.73 5.75
C MET A 26 8.49 -0.34 4.74
N ILE A 27 7.85 -1.51 4.77
CA ILE A 27 8.16 -2.60 3.81
C ILE A 27 7.85 -2.15 2.39
N SER A 28 6.71 -1.51 2.16
CA SER A 28 6.37 -0.96 0.83
C SER A 28 7.38 0.08 0.35
N PHE A 29 7.86 0.95 1.23
CA PHE A 29 8.88 1.95 0.91
C PHE A 29 10.22 1.29 0.54
N ILE A 30 10.63 0.26 1.29
CA ILE A 30 11.84 -0.51 0.99
C ILE A 30 11.72 -1.17 -0.39
N PHE A 31 10.60 -1.84 -0.68
CA PHE A 31 10.40 -2.47 -1.99
C PHE A 31 10.40 -1.45 -3.13
N SER A 32 9.70 -0.32 -2.98
CA SER A 32 9.73 0.75 -3.98
C SER A 32 11.15 1.29 -4.20
N THR A 33 11.91 1.48 -3.12
CA THR A 33 13.29 1.94 -3.18
C THR A 33 14.21 0.93 -3.87
N VAL A 34 14.08 -0.36 -3.55
CA VAL A 34 14.82 -1.46 -4.20
C VAL A 34 14.52 -1.48 -5.70
N ILE A 35 13.26 -1.36 -6.11
CA ILE A 35 12.87 -1.34 -7.54
C ILE A 35 13.53 -0.18 -8.29
N VAL A 36 13.58 1.01 -7.68
CA VAL A 36 14.19 2.19 -8.28
C VAL A 36 15.73 2.10 -8.30
N THR A 37 16.35 1.43 -7.34
CA THR A 37 17.82 1.43 -7.15
C THR A 37 18.55 0.18 -7.64
N ALA A 38 17.86 -0.94 -7.87
CA ALA A 38 18.49 -2.23 -8.14
C ALA A 38 19.31 -2.33 -9.44
N GLY A 39 19.18 -1.36 -10.34
CA GLY A 39 19.93 -1.35 -11.60
C GLY A 39 21.38 -0.90 -11.48
N LYS A 40 21.88 -0.59 -10.28
CA LYS A 40 23.29 -0.20 -10.07
C LYS A 40 24.20 -1.35 -9.64
N GLN A 41 23.65 -2.49 -9.25
CA GLN A 41 24.44 -3.60 -8.69
C GLN A 41 24.42 -4.81 -9.61
N GLU A 42 25.60 -5.40 -9.81
CA GLU A 42 25.79 -6.64 -10.59
C GLU A 42 25.07 -7.85 -9.97
N SER A 43 24.82 -7.83 -8.66
CA SER A 43 24.22 -8.94 -7.92
C SER A 43 22.70 -9.09 -8.12
N SER A 44 22.02 -8.16 -8.81
CA SER A 44 20.55 -8.16 -8.93
C SER A 44 20.03 -9.11 -10.02
N LYS A 45 20.41 -10.39 -9.95
CA LYS A 45 19.87 -11.45 -10.82
C LYS A 45 18.35 -11.56 -10.63
N GLY A 46 17.59 -10.94 -11.53
CA GLY A 46 16.11 -10.99 -11.56
C GLY A 46 15.39 -9.67 -11.30
N LEU A 47 16.09 -8.60 -10.91
CA LEU A 47 15.49 -7.28 -10.61
C LEU A 47 15.57 -6.29 -11.78
N TYR A 48 15.63 -6.83 -13.00
CA TYR A 48 15.55 -6.05 -14.24
C TYR A 48 14.10 -5.92 -14.71
N ILE A 49 13.83 -4.95 -15.60
CA ILE A 49 12.53 -4.79 -16.25
C ILE A 49 12.45 -5.77 -17.42
N VAL A 50 13.43 -5.69 -18.32
CA VAL A 50 13.58 -6.56 -19.49
C VAL A 50 15.04 -6.99 -19.58
N SER A 51 15.26 -8.26 -19.91
CA SER A 51 16.55 -8.81 -20.30
C SER A 51 16.45 -9.23 -21.75
N PHE A 52 17.40 -8.79 -22.56
CA PHE A 52 17.61 -9.26 -23.92
C PHE A 52 18.75 -10.28 -23.90
N GLU A 53 18.53 -11.40 -24.56
CA GLU A 53 19.47 -12.50 -24.69
C GLU A 53 19.47 -12.92 -26.15
N TYR A 54 20.64 -13.05 -26.76
CA TYR A 54 20.71 -13.61 -28.10
C TYR A 54 20.51 -15.12 -28.04
N ASP A 55 19.66 -15.66 -28.90
CA ASP A 55 19.57 -17.11 -29.10
C ASP A 55 20.69 -17.55 -30.04
N ILE A 56 21.94 -17.34 -29.62
CA ILE A 56 23.08 -17.94 -30.31
C ILE A 56 23.05 -19.38 -29.87
N ALA A 57 22.47 -20.26 -30.70
CA ALA A 57 22.52 -21.69 -30.51
C ALA A 57 23.95 -22.03 -30.12
N ALA A 58 24.16 -22.45 -28.87
CA ALA A 58 25.49 -22.65 -28.30
C ALA A 58 26.25 -23.56 -29.27
N VAL A 59 27.08 -22.96 -30.13
CA VAL A 59 27.81 -23.67 -31.16
C VAL A 59 28.56 -24.73 -30.38
N ASN A 60 28.30 -25.99 -30.70
CA ASN A 60 28.62 -27.20 -29.95
C ASN A 60 30.13 -27.34 -29.64
N ASN A 61 30.73 -26.46 -28.86
CA ASN A 61 32.03 -26.66 -28.24
C ASN A 61 31.97 -27.74 -27.16
N ARG A 62 30.77 -28.27 -26.88
CA ARG A 62 30.59 -29.54 -26.19
C ARG A 62 31.10 -30.75 -26.99
N LEU A 63 31.40 -30.63 -28.28
CA LEU A 63 32.07 -31.69 -29.05
C LEU A 63 33.60 -31.67 -28.91
N VAL A 64 34.22 -30.55 -28.53
CA VAL A 64 35.69 -30.50 -28.33
C VAL A 64 36.07 -30.88 -26.91
N ARG A 65 35.19 -30.68 -25.90
CA ARG A 65 35.46 -31.14 -24.53
C ARG A 65 35.04 -32.59 -24.24
N ARG A 66 34.45 -33.29 -25.22
CA ARG A 66 34.12 -34.71 -25.09
C ARG A 66 35.09 -35.64 -25.82
N GLN A 67 36.04 -35.09 -26.59
CA GLN A 67 37.05 -35.89 -27.29
C GLN A 67 38.38 -35.95 -26.54
N GLU A 68 38.42 -35.49 -25.28
CA GLU A 68 39.59 -35.61 -24.39
C GLU A 68 39.29 -36.45 -23.12
N ASP A 69 38.03 -36.89 -22.92
CA ASP A 69 37.61 -37.70 -21.76
C ASP A 69 36.97 -39.05 -22.15
N ASP A 70 37.06 -39.50 -23.40
CA ASP A 70 36.62 -40.85 -23.79
C ASP A 70 37.69 -41.91 -23.43
N ALA A 71 37.84 -42.15 -22.12
CA ALA A 71 38.18 -43.45 -21.59
C ALA A 71 37.22 -43.78 -20.42
N GLU A 72 36.46 -44.86 -20.62
CA GLU A 72 35.67 -45.60 -19.63
C GLU A 72 34.24 -45.15 -19.25
N THR A 73 33.31 -45.96 -19.77
CA THR A 73 32.21 -46.60 -19.04
C THR A 73 30.85 -45.92 -19.05
N THR A 74 30.08 -46.38 -20.03
CA THR A 74 28.62 -46.52 -20.09
C THR A 74 27.95 -46.85 -18.75
N THR A 75 26.93 -46.08 -18.36
CA THR A 75 25.65 -46.63 -17.88
C THR A 75 24.51 -45.67 -18.18
N ILE A 76 23.46 -46.26 -18.77
CA ILE A 76 22.22 -45.69 -19.28
C ILE A 76 21.29 -45.31 -18.12
N THR A 77 20.73 -44.09 -18.08
CA THR A 77 19.37 -43.90 -17.56
C THR A 77 18.67 -42.69 -18.18
N ARG A 78 17.43 -42.94 -18.60
CA ARG A 78 16.48 -42.12 -19.35
C ARG A 78 15.65 -41.28 -18.36
N SER A 79 15.37 -40.01 -18.65
CA SER A 79 14.21 -39.32 -18.07
C SER A 79 13.66 -38.25 -19.01
N ILE A 80 12.36 -38.34 -19.23
CA ILE A 80 11.50 -37.68 -20.20
C ILE A 80 11.06 -36.30 -19.69
N ALA A 81 10.87 -35.37 -20.63
CA ALA A 81 10.47 -33.97 -20.45
C ALA A 81 9.05 -33.78 -19.90
N THR A 82 8.76 -32.61 -19.32
CA THR A 82 7.46 -31.94 -19.49
C THR A 82 7.59 -30.42 -19.32
N VAL A 83 7.49 -29.66 -20.42
CA VAL A 83 7.25 -28.21 -20.41
C VAL A 83 5.82 -28.00 -20.90
N SER A 84 4.96 -27.52 -20.01
CA SER A 84 3.55 -27.19 -20.30
C SER A 84 3.47 -25.75 -20.81
N GLN A 85 3.16 -25.57 -22.10
CA GLN A 85 2.69 -24.28 -22.63
C GLN A 85 1.16 -24.20 -22.50
N THR A 86 0.70 -23.30 -21.64
CA THR A 86 -0.73 -22.98 -21.49
C THR A 86 -1.13 -22.00 -22.61
N LYS A 87 -1.78 -22.52 -23.65
CA LYS A 87 -2.38 -21.73 -24.73
C LYS A 87 -3.76 -21.24 -24.28
N THR A 88 -3.86 -19.96 -23.92
CA THR A 88 -5.14 -19.29 -23.66
C THR A 88 -5.88 -19.10 -24.99
N VAL A 89 -6.98 -19.83 -25.17
CA VAL A 89 -7.92 -19.69 -26.30
C VAL A 89 -9.11 -18.85 -25.83
N ALA A 90 -9.40 -17.76 -26.53
CA ALA A 90 -10.64 -16.99 -26.37
C ALA A 90 -11.79 -17.70 -27.12
N PRO A 91 -13.04 -17.66 -26.62
CA PRO A 91 -14.17 -18.33 -27.26
C PRO A 91 -14.85 -17.40 -28.28
N GLU A 92 -15.14 -17.93 -29.47
CA GLU A 92 -16.15 -17.39 -30.39
C GLU A 92 -16.93 -18.57 -31.01
N PRO A 93 -18.17 -18.32 -31.47
CA PRO A 93 -19.28 -19.24 -31.32
C PRO A 93 -19.41 -20.22 -32.49
N THR A 94 -19.93 -21.39 -32.12
CA THR A 94 -20.35 -22.52 -32.94
C THR A 94 -21.55 -22.17 -33.82
N GLU A 95 -21.46 -22.47 -35.12
CA GLU A 95 -22.51 -23.18 -35.88
C GLU A 95 -22.03 -23.60 -37.30
N ASP A 96 -21.83 -24.92 -37.43
CA ASP A 96 -22.13 -25.86 -38.51
C ASP A 96 -22.04 -25.47 -40.01
N ALA A 97 -21.15 -26.15 -40.77
CA ALA A 97 -21.53 -27.26 -41.66
C ALA A 97 -20.41 -27.74 -42.63
N ALA A 98 -20.36 -29.08 -42.77
CA ALA A 98 -19.87 -29.92 -43.88
C ALA A 98 -18.36 -30.20 -44.09
N PRO A 99 -17.99 -31.45 -44.48
CA PRO A 99 -16.60 -31.88 -44.62
C PRO A 99 -16.12 -31.77 -46.08
N THR A 100 -15.18 -30.86 -46.33
CA THR A 100 -14.38 -30.86 -47.56
C THR A 100 -12.92 -31.15 -47.23
N SER A 101 -12.37 -32.09 -47.99
CA SER A 101 -11.01 -32.61 -47.95
C SER A 101 -9.95 -31.51 -47.80
N SER A 102 -9.30 -31.43 -46.63
CA SER A 102 -8.23 -30.46 -46.37
C SER A 102 -6.92 -30.93 -47.02
N ALA A 103 -6.55 -30.27 -48.12
CA ALA A 103 -5.17 -30.22 -48.57
C ALA A 103 -4.30 -29.60 -47.45
N MET A 104 -3.14 -30.22 -47.16
CA MET A 104 -2.19 -29.67 -46.21
C MET A 104 -1.83 -28.22 -46.58
N PRO A 105 -1.87 -27.27 -45.64
CA PRO A 105 -1.45 -25.91 -45.93
C PRO A 105 0.04 -25.94 -46.28
N MET A 106 0.36 -25.59 -47.53
CA MET A 106 1.75 -25.39 -47.94
C MET A 106 2.40 -24.35 -47.02
N PRO A 107 3.66 -24.56 -46.59
CA PRO A 107 4.38 -23.59 -45.79
C PRO A 107 4.46 -22.28 -46.57
N THR A 108 3.80 -21.27 -46.02
CA THR A 108 3.71 -19.91 -46.56
C THR A 108 5.12 -19.35 -46.77
N SER A 109 5.32 -18.65 -47.88
CA SER A 109 6.58 -18.04 -48.33
C SER A 109 7.29 -17.16 -47.29
N THR A 110 6.58 -16.75 -46.24
CA THR A 110 7.10 -15.99 -45.10
C THR A 110 8.11 -16.77 -44.26
N LEU A 111 7.96 -18.09 -44.10
CA LEU A 111 8.89 -18.92 -43.31
C LEU A 111 10.28 -19.00 -43.95
N LYS A 112 10.35 -19.10 -45.29
CA LYS A 112 11.64 -19.16 -46.02
C LYS A 112 12.39 -17.83 -45.97
N ILE A 113 11.68 -16.71 -45.96
CA ILE A 113 12.29 -15.38 -45.82
C ILE A 113 12.86 -15.23 -44.41
N GLN A 114 12.14 -15.73 -43.39
CA GLN A 114 12.57 -15.68 -42.01
C GLN A 114 13.84 -16.52 -41.76
N GLU A 115 13.90 -17.74 -42.30
CA GLU A 115 15.10 -18.59 -42.20
C GLU A 115 16.31 -17.96 -42.91
N LYS A 116 16.12 -17.36 -44.09
CA LYS A 116 17.20 -16.67 -44.80
C LYS A 116 17.71 -15.45 -44.03
N PHE A 117 16.80 -14.66 -43.46
CA PHE A 117 17.19 -13.53 -42.61
C PHE A 117 17.97 -14.01 -41.38
N LYS A 118 17.49 -15.06 -40.70
CA LYS A 118 18.18 -15.66 -39.57
C LYS A 118 19.61 -16.12 -39.94
N GLN A 119 19.77 -16.81 -41.06
CA GLN A 119 21.08 -17.24 -41.55
C GLN A 119 22.00 -16.06 -41.91
N SER A 120 21.49 -15.01 -42.56
CA SER A 120 22.29 -13.81 -42.87
C SER A 120 22.75 -13.06 -41.61
N VAL A 121 21.90 -13.02 -40.59
CA VAL A 121 22.24 -12.42 -39.29
C VAL A 121 23.28 -13.27 -38.56
N GLU A 122 23.11 -14.59 -38.53
CA GLU A 122 24.08 -15.51 -37.94
C GLU A 122 25.46 -15.40 -38.62
N SER A 123 25.50 -15.28 -39.95
CA SER A 123 26.77 -15.08 -40.67
C SER A 123 27.43 -13.74 -40.38
N LEU A 124 26.65 -12.65 -40.23
CA LEU A 124 27.18 -11.34 -39.84
C LEU A 124 27.74 -11.36 -38.42
N ILE A 125 27.06 -12.04 -37.50
CA ILE A 125 27.56 -12.25 -36.13
C ILE A 125 28.88 -13.02 -36.16
N GLU A 126 28.97 -14.09 -36.94
CA GLU A 126 30.17 -14.92 -37.02
C GLU A 126 31.37 -14.19 -37.66
N GLU A 127 31.12 -13.34 -38.66
CA GLU A 127 32.13 -12.50 -39.29
C GLU A 127 32.64 -11.39 -38.33
N ASP A 128 31.75 -10.75 -37.58
CA ASP A 128 32.12 -9.68 -36.63
C ASP A 128 32.79 -10.25 -35.36
N LYS A 129 32.43 -11.47 -34.94
CA LYS A 129 33.09 -12.20 -33.84
C LYS A 129 34.59 -12.39 -34.06
N MET A 130 35.06 -12.41 -35.31
CA MET A 130 36.48 -12.56 -35.64
C MET A 130 37.28 -11.27 -35.49
N ASN A 131 36.63 -10.10 -35.40
CA ASN A 131 37.29 -8.79 -35.39
C ASN A 131 36.95 -7.93 -34.16
N ALA A 132 35.88 -8.27 -33.44
CA ALA A 132 35.44 -7.56 -32.24
C ALA A 132 36.25 -7.95 -30.99
N THR A 133 36.82 -6.95 -30.32
CA THR A 133 37.56 -7.10 -29.06
C THR A 133 36.64 -7.34 -27.84
N VAL A 134 35.32 -7.16 -27.98
CA VAL A 134 34.33 -7.27 -26.90
C VAL A 134 33.07 -7.96 -27.44
N GLN A 135 32.74 -9.14 -26.91
CA GLN A 135 31.48 -9.84 -27.17
C GLN A 135 30.52 -9.69 -25.99
N PHE A 136 29.24 -9.49 -26.29
CA PHE A 136 28.17 -9.45 -25.30
C PHE A 136 27.02 -10.38 -25.73
N ASP A 137 26.43 -11.07 -24.76
CA ASP A 137 25.37 -12.07 -25.00
C ASP A 137 24.05 -11.67 -24.31
N HIS A 138 24.16 -10.97 -23.19
CA HIS A 138 23.03 -10.53 -22.39
C HIS A 138 23.07 -9.02 -22.08
N ALA A 139 21.94 -8.35 -22.29
CA ALA A 139 21.73 -6.97 -21.89
C ALA A 139 20.49 -6.86 -21.01
N ARG A 140 20.63 -6.26 -19.82
CA ARG A 140 19.54 -6.05 -18.86
C ARG A 140 19.25 -4.58 -18.69
N VAL A 141 17.98 -4.22 -18.74
CA VAL A 141 17.53 -2.85 -18.54
C VAL A 141 16.80 -2.72 -17.21
N SER A 142 17.22 -1.74 -16.43
CA SER A 142 16.64 -1.37 -15.13
C SER A 142 16.32 0.12 -15.08
N TYR A 143 15.55 0.55 -14.08
CA TYR A 143 15.18 1.97 -13.93
C TYR A 143 16.37 2.92 -13.76
N SER A 144 17.47 2.44 -13.17
CA SER A 144 18.66 3.24 -12.88
C SER A 144 19.79 3.11 -13.90
N GLY A 145 19.64 2.25 -14.92
CA GLY A 145 20.73 2.00 -15.87
C GLY A 145 20.58 0.72 -16.68
N ILE A 146 21.57 0.47 -17.52
CA ILE A 146 21.72 -0.72 -18.36
C ILE A 146 22.92 -1.49 -17.85
N CYS A 147 22.78 -2.81 -17.73
CA CYS A 147 23.87 -3.72 -17.39
C CYS A 147 24.07 -4.72 -18.52
N VAL A 148 25.29 -4.85 -19.01
CA VAL A 148 25.68 -5.79 -20.07
C VAL A 148 26.65 -6.81 -19.54
N GLU A 149 26.49 -8.06 -19.95
CA GLU A 149 27.44 -9.13 -19.66
C GLU A 149 28.54 -9.15 -20.72
N VAL A 150 29.78 -8.95 -20.29
CA VAL A 150 30.96 -9.00 -21.16
C VAL A 150 31.67 -10.33 -20.93
N THR A 151 31.78 -11.13 -22.00
CA THR A 151 32.30 -12.52 -21.93
C THR A 151 33.76 -12.65 -22.35
N SER A 152 34.30 -11.68 -23.12
CA SER A 152 35.70 -11.72 -23.55
C SER A 152 36.25 -10.30 -23.68
N MET A 153 37.17 -9.97 -22.78
CA MET A 153 38.28 -9.06 -23.08
C MET A 153 39.55 -9.91 -22.96
N GLU A 154 40.44 -9.76 -23.93
CA GLU A 154 41.73 -10.43 -24.01
C GLU A 154 42.43 -10.41 -22.64
N GLY A 155 42.49 -11.57 -21.95
CA GLY A 155 43.17 -11.73 -20.65
C GLY A 155 42.29 -11.90 -19.39
N ILE A 156 40.96 -11.81 -19.46
CA ILE A 156 40.09 -12.01 -18.28
C ILE A 156 39.28 -13.31 -18.41
N LYS A 157 39.54 -14.29 -17.52
CA LYS A 157 38.73 -15.50 -17.40
C LYS A 157 37.49 -15.22 -16.53
N GLY A 158 36.33 -15.03 -17.14
CA GLY A 158 35.04 -14.99 -16.44
C GLY A 158 34.07 -13.97 -17.01
N THR A 159 32.78 -14.15 -16.75
CA THR A 159 31.76 -13.17 -17.14
C THR A 159 31.72 -12.03 -16.13
N GLN A 160 31.84 -10.79 -16.61
CA GLN A 160 31.73 -9.59 -15.80
C GLN A 160 30.53 -8.76 -16.26
N TRP A 161 29.73 -8.29 -15.30
CA TRP A 161 28.62 -7.39 -15.58
C TRP A 161 29.12 -5.95 -15.51
N ARG A 162 28.91 -5.18 -16.57
CA ARG A 162 29.21 -3.75 -16.58
C ARG A 162 27.90 -2.97 -16.59
N CYS A 163 27.65 -2.23 -15.52
CA CYS A 163 26.45 -1.42 -15.36
C CYS A 163 26.78 0.08 -15.51
N GLY A 164 25.98 0.82 -16.27
CA GLY A 164 26.10 2.28 -16.40
C GLY A 164 24.78 2.99 -16.56
N SER A 165 24.76 4.28 -16.29
CA SER A 165 23.49 5.02 -16.16
C SER A 165 22.91 5.50 -17.49
N VAL A 166 23.71 5.97 -18.46
CA VAL A 166 23.14 6.50 -19.72
C VAL A 166 24.10 6.52 -20.93
N ASN A 167 25.42 6.72 -20.77
CA ASN A 167 26.29 6.79 -21.95
C ASN A 167 26.74 5.40 -22.40
N THR A 168 26.17 4.95 -23.51
CA THR A 168 26.58 3.73 -24.24
C THR A 168 28.09 3.72 -24.52
N THR A 169 28.68 4.90 -24.72
CA THR A 169 30.12 5.12 -24.89
C THR A 169 30.94 4.91 -23.62
N GLU A 170 30.35 5.07 -22.44
CA GLU A 170 31.04 4.89 -21.15
C GLU A 170 30.99 3.42 -20.70
N VAL A 171 29.91 2.70 -21.02
CA VAL A 171 29.76 1.28 -20.66
C VAL A 171 30.59 0.37 -21.57
N LEU A 172 30.73 0.70 -22.85
CA LEU A 172 31.48 -0.11 -23.81
C LEU A 172 32.73 0.56 -24.39
N GLY A 173 33.07 1.79 -23.98
CA GLY A 173 34.29 2.45 -24.43
C GLY A 173 34.37 2.59 -25.95
N ALA A 174 33.45 3.36 -26.54
CA ALA A 174 33.39 3.68 -27.97
C ALA A 174 33.38 2.46 -28.92
N THR A 175 32.22 2.18 -29.51
CA THR A 175 32.02 1.19 -30.59
C THR A 175 32.48 -0.22 -30.24
N ALA A 176 31.65 -0.94 -29.46
CA ALA A 176 31.66 -2.39 -29.56
C ALA A 176 31.22 -2.76 -30.98
N GLY A 177 32.18 -3.08 -31.86
CA GLY A 177 31.88 -3.95 -32.99
C GLY A 177 31.28 -5.24 -32.43
N GLY A 178 30.23 -5.75 -33.05
CA GLY A 178 29.52 -6.94 -32.56
C GLY A 178 28.06 -6.75 -32.16
N ASP A 179 27.46 -5.55 -32.27
CA ASP A 179 26.01 -5.36 -32.09
C ASP A 179 25.28 -5.20 -33.44
N PRO A 180 24.93 -6.30 -34.13
CA PRO A 180 24.27 -6.23 -35.44
C PRO A 180 22.86 -5.63 -35.39
N PHE A 181 22.26 -5.53 -34.19
CA PHE A 181 20.89 -5.06 -33.99
C PHE A 181 20.79 -3.79 -33.13
N ASP A 182 21.93 -3.22 -32.73
CA ASP A 182 22.00 -2.10 -31.79
C ASP A 182 21.08 -2.31 -30.56
N LEU A 183 21.15 -3.50 -29.94
CA LEU A 183 20.40 -3.83 -28.73
C LEU A 183 20.65 -2.82 -27.63
N ILE A 184 21.87 -2.30 -27.54
CA ILE A 184 22.22 -1.27 -26.55
C ILE A 184 21.47 0.03 -26.85
N GLY A 185 21.39 0.45 -28.12
CA GLY A 185 20.58 1.59 -28.55
C GLY A 185 19.08 1.38 -28.29
N VAL A 186 18.55 0.19 -28.58
CA VAL A 186 17.15 -0.17 -28.29
C VAL A 186 16.88 -0.15 -26.78
N ALA A 187 17.80 -0.68 -25.97
CA ALA A 187 17.73 -0.66 -24.52
C ALA A 187 17.77 0.77 -23.95
N ALA A 188 18.64 1.63 -24.48
CA ALA A 188 18.71 3.04 -24.12
C ALA A 188 17.43 3.80 -24.50
N PHE A 189 16.93 3.57 -25.71
CA PHE A 189 15.67 4.15 -26.16
C PHE A 189 14.49 3.70 -25.29
N PHE A 190 14.43 2.42 -24.93
CA PHE A 190 13.42 1.90 -24.01
C PHE A 190 13.50 2.56 -22.64
N LYS A 191 14.70 2.70 -22.07
CA LYS A 191 14.90 3.39 -20.79
C LYS A 191 14.40 4.84 -20.85
N ASP A 192 14.73 5.57 -21.90
CA ASP A 192 14.46 7.01 -21.96
C ASP A 192 13.03 7.34 -22.39
N LYS A 193 12.38 6.47 -23.18
CA LYS A 193 11.05 6.73 -23.73
C LYS A 193 9.92 5.96 -23.05
N ILE A 194 10.22 4.80 -22.47
CA ILE A 194 9.19 3.84 -22.04
C ILE A 194 9.29 3.53 -20.54
N ALA A 195 10.50 3.53 -19.95
CA ALA A 195 10.65 3.38 -18.51
C ALA A 195 10.26 4.67 -17.80
N PHE A 196 8.94 4.87 -17.58
CA PHE A 196 8.40 5.96 -16.78
C PHE A 196 8.91 5.83 -15.34
N SER A 197 10.05 6.45 -15.06
CA SER A 197 10.69 6.45 -13.74
C SER A 197 9.97 7.40 -12.77
N LEU A 198 9.31 8.45 -13.29
CA LEU A 198 8.66 9.49 -12.50
C LEU A 198 7.60 8.96 -11.51
N PRO A 199 6.63 8.10 -11.90
CA PRO A 199 5.64 7.56 -10.96
C PRO A 199 6.27 6.79 -9.78
N TRP A 200 7.35 6.05 -10.04
CA TRP A 200 8.07 5.32 -9.01
C TRP A 200 8.79 6.24 -8.03
N TRP A 201 9.45 7.30 -8.52
CA TRP A 201 10.07 8.31 -7.67
C TRP A 201 9.03 9.06 -6.83
N VAL A 202 7.94 9.51 -7.44
CA VAL A 202 6.84 10.19 -6.74
C VAL A 202 6.28 9.28 -5.65
N SER A 203 6.00 8.01 -5.98
CA SER A 203 5.53 7.03 -5.02
C SER A 203 6.50 6.85 -3.85
N THR A 204 7.79 6.67 -4.14
CA THR A 204 8.84 6.47 -3.14
C THR A 204 8.95 7.65 -2.18
N VAL A 205 8.93 8.88 -2.70
CA VAL A 205 8.98 10.11 -1.88
C VAL A 205 7.72 10.25 -1.03
N CYS A 206 6.52 10.08 -1.61
CA CYS A 206 5.27 10.20 -0.88
C CYS A 206 5.13 9.13 0.20
N LEU A 207 5.45 7.86 -0.10
CA LEU A 207 5.43 6.78 0.89
C LEU A 207 6.50 6.98 1.97
N GLY A 208 7.69 7.47 1.62
CA GLY A 208 8.75 7.77 2.57
C GLY A 208 8.35 8.88 3.55
N VAL A 209 7.79 9.98 3.06
CA VAL A 209 7.30 11.07 3.91
C VAL A 209 6.10 10.60 4.75
N ALA A 210 5.15 9.86 4.18
CA ALA A 210 4.02 9.30 4.93
C ALA A 210 4.49 8.34 6.04
N MET A 211 5.49 7.48 5.75
CA MET A 211 6.12 6.60 6.72
C MET A 211 6.77 7.41 7.85
N LEU A 212 7.55 8.44 7.53
CA LEU A 212 8.18 9.29 8.55
C LEU A 212 7.14 10.01 9.42
N CYS A 213 6.09 10.58 8.82
CA CYS A 213 4.98 11.18 9.56
C CYS A 213 4.35 10.14 10.50
N GLN A 214 4.06 8.94 10.01
CA GLN A 214 3.47 7.87 10.81
C GLN A 214 4.37 7.43 11.98
N MET A 215 5.69 7.36 11.76
CA MET A 215 6.67 7.05 12.81
C MET A 215 6.75 8.15 13.87
N VAL A 216 6.60 9.43 13.48
CA VAL A 216 6.52 10.54 14.44
C VAL A 216 5.22 10.47 15.25
N LEU A 217 4.09 10.11 14.61
CA LEU A 217 2.79 9.90 15.28
C LEU A 217 2.80 8.74 16.29
N MET A 218 3.74 7.80 16.18
CA MET A 218 3.91 6.72 17.16
C MET A 218 4.53 7.18 18.48
N ILE A 219 5.24 8.31 18.49
CA ILE A 219 5.97 8.75 19.68
C ILE A 219 4.95 9.27 20.71
N PRO A 220 4.79 8.59 21.87
CA PRO A 220 3.72 8.88 22.83
C PRO A 220 3.87 10.24 23.53
N LEU A 221 4.96 10.96 23.28
CA LEU A 221 5.31 12.23 23.91
C LEU A 221 4.87 13.46 23.09
N LEU A 222 4.45 13.29 21.84
CA LEU A 222 4.11 14.39 20.95
C LEU A 222 2.58 14.54 20.83
N PRO A 223 2.00 15.73 21.12
CA PRO A 223 0.60 15.99 20.84
C PRO A 223 0.39 15.97 19.33
N ILE A 224 -0.37 14.99 18.84
CA ILE A 224 -0.66 14.80 17.43
C ILE A 224 -1.66 15.87 16.99
N PRO A 225 -1.29 16.84 16.13
CA PRO A 225 -2.28 17.71 15.53
C PRO A 225 -3.11 16.89 14.52
N PRO A 226 -4.45 16.98 14.55
CA PRO A 226 -5.34 16.20 13.67
C PRO A 226 -5.10 16.51 12.18
N VAL A 227 -4.53 17.68 11.87
CA VAL A 227 -4.12 18.09 10.52
C VAL A 227 -3.02 17.18 9.97
N VAL A 228 -2.03 16.80 10.77
CA VAL A 228 -0.91 15.95 10.31
C VAL A 228 -1.39 14.54 10.00
N GLN A 229 -2.35 14.01 10.77
CA GLN A 229 -2.91 12.69 10.50
C GLN A 229 -3.70 12.65 9.18
N ARG A 230 -4.52 13.69 8.92
CA ARG A 230 -5.25 13.83 7.64
C ARG A 230 -4.29 14.01 6.47
N ALA A 231 -3.25 14.83 6.63
CA ALA A 231 -2.21 15.02 5.61
C ALA A 231 -1.47 13.71 5.31
N THR A 232 -1.14 12.92 6.34
CA THR A 232 -0.47 11.62 6.19
C THR A 232 -1.34 10.64 5.41
N ALA A 233 -2.65 10.58 5.69
CA ALA A 233 -3.59 9.72 4.96
C ALA A 233 -3.69 10.09 3.47
N ILE A 234 -3.76 11.38 3.16
CA ILE A 234 -3.80 11.87 1.77
C ILE A 234 -2.48 11.55 1.04
N LEU A 235 -1.35 11.75 1.70
CA LEU A 235 -0.03 11.50 1.12
C LEU A 235 0.23 10.01 0.88
N ALA A 236 -0.17 9.15 1.82
CA ALA A 236 -0.12 7.70 1.67
C ALA A 236 -0.99 7.21 0.50
N LEU A 237 -2.18 7.81 0.33
CA LEU A 237 -3.08 7.50 -0.78
C LEU A 237 -2.46 7.92 -2.13
N LEU A 238 -1.89 9.13 -2.20
CA LEU A 238 -1.22 9.63 -3.40
C LEU A 238 -0.01 8.76 -3.76
N GLY A 239 0.79 8.35 -2.77
CA GLY A 239 1.90 7.42 -2.97
C GLY A 239 1.44 6.05 -3.48
N CYS A 240 0.33 5.53 -2.98
CA CYS A 240 -0.26 4.25 -3.43
C CYS A 240 -0.81 4.33 -4.86
N MET A 241 -1.49 5.43 -5.22
CA MET A 241 -1.99 5.65 -6.58
C MET A 241 -0.83 5.80 -7.59
N ALA A 242 0.22 6.53 -7.22
CA ALA A 242 1.42 6.64 -8.05
C ALA A 242 2.13 5.29 -8.22
N LEU A 243 2.17 4.46 -7.17
CA LEU A 243 2.73 3.10 -7.21
C LEU A 243 1.94 2.23 -8.19
N LEU A 244 0.61 2.23 -8.10
CA LEU A 244 -0.27 1.49 -9.01
C LEU A 244 -0.06 1.94 -10.47
N GLY A 245 -0.01 3.25 -10.71
CA GLY A 245 0.28 3.80 -12.03
C GLY A 245 1.62 3.33 -12.57
N GLY A 246 2.68 3.35 -11.74
CA GLY A 246 4.00 2.83 -12.09
C GLY A 246 3.98 1.34 -12.46
N LEU A 247 3.27 0.52 -11.69
CA LEU A 247 3.14 -0.93 -11.94
C LEU A 247 2.41 -1.25 -13.25
N ILE A 248 1.28 -0.57 -13.50
CA ILE A 248 0.49 -0.80 -14.72
C ILE A 248 1.30 -0.39 -15.94
N LEU A 249 1.92 0.80 -15.90
CA LEU A 249 2.76 1.29 -17.00
C LEU A 249 3.93 0.34 -17.25
N GLN A 250 4.60 -0.14 -16.20
CA GLN A 250 5.69 -1.10 -16.33
C GLN A 250 5.22 -2.42 -16.94
N HIS A 251 4.09 -2.98 -16.48
CA HIS A 251 3.59 -4.25 -16.96
C HIS A 251 3.24 -4.20 -18.45
N VAL A 252 2.52 -3.14 -18.87
CA VAL A 252 2.14 -2.94 -20.28
C VAL A 252 3.39 -2.70 -21.13
N ALA A 253 4.32 -1.87 -20.67
CA ALA A 253 5.57 -1.58 -21.37
C ALA A 253 6.46 -2.82 -21.54
N ALA A 254 6.64 -3.61 -20.50
CA ALA A 254 7.48 -4.80 -20.55
C ALA A 254 6.89 -5.86 -21.49
N ASN A 255 5.57 -6.07 -21.44
CA ASN A 255 4.88 -7.00 -22.32
C ASN A 255 4.90 -6.54 -23.78
N SER A 256 4.71 -5.25 -24.05
CA SER A 256 4.73 -4.72 -25.42
C SER A 256 6.12 -4.83 -26.03
N VAL A 257 7.18 -4.56 -25.27
CA VAL A 257 8.55 -4.69 -25.76
C VAL A 257 8.99 -6.14 -25.94
N ALA A 258 8.58 -7.04 -25.05
CA ALA A 258 8.84 -8.47 -25.25
C ALA A 258 8.16 -8.98 -26.53
N ALA A 259 6.92 -8.58 -26.79
CA ALA A 259 6.21 -8.97 -28.01
C ALA A 259 6.78 -8.30 -29.27
N LEU A 260 7.17 -7.03 -29.18
CA LEU A 260 7.73 -6.27 -30.30
C LEU A 260 9.12 -6.78 -30.69
N SER A 261 10.00 -6.99 -29.71
CA SER A 261 11.34 -7.51 -29.94
C SER A 261 11.29 -8.88 -30.64
N HIS A 262 10.49 -9.82 -30.14
CA HIS A 262 10.32 -11.13 -30.78
C HIS A 262 9.87 -11.03 -32.26
N LYS A 263 9.01 -10.07 -32.59
CA LYS A 263 8.54 -9.85 -33.97
C LYS A 263 9.59 -9.18 -34.86
N LEU A 264 10.35 -8.22 -34.33
CA LEU A 264 11.36 -7.49 -35.09
C LEU A 264 12.62 -8.33 -35.33
N THR A 265 13.00 -9.15 -34.35
CA THR A 265 14.23 -9.96 -34.41
C THR A 265 13.98 -11.34 -34.99
N MET A 266 12.75 -11.66 -35.41
CA MET A 266 12.40 -12.96 -35.99
C MET A 266 12.79 -14.15 -35.08
N GLY A 267 12.87 -13.92 -33.77
CA GLY A 267 13.28 -14.92 -32.77
C GLY A 267 14.79 -15.04 -32.53
N THR A 268 15.65 -14.19 -33.12
CA THR A 268 17.09 -14.20 -32.83
C THR A 268 17.45 -13.59 -31.47
N VAL A 269 16.55 -12.75 -30.92
CA VAL A 269 16.69 -12.16 -29.58
C VAL A 269 15.50 -12.56 -28.74
N ASN A 270 15.78 -13.27 -27.64
CA ASN A 270 14.81 -13.60 -26.61
C ASN A 270 14.73 -12.45 -25.60
N ALA A 271 13.56 -11.85 -25.47
CA ALA A 271 13.28 -10.86 -24.44
C ALA A 271 12.57 -11.52 -23.25
N HIS A 272 13.21 -11.49 -22.08
CA HIS A 272 12.64 -11.98 -20.83
C HIS A 272 12.22 -10.81 -19.94
N VAL A 273 10.99 -10.87 -19.40
CA VAL A 273 10.50 -9.90 -18.42
C VAL A 273 10.88 -10.34 -17.01
N GLY A 274 11.44 -9.44 -16.21
CA GLY A 274 11.86 -9.73 -14.84
C GLY A 274 10.67 -9.99 -13.91
N ARG A 275 10.33 -11.27 -13.70
CA ARG A 275 9.21 -11.69 -12.82
C ARG A 275 9.37 -11.25 -11.37
N MET A 276 10.61 -11.16 -10.87
CA MET A 276 10.88 -10.80 -9.48
C MET A 276 10.58 -9.33 -9.20
N ASN A 277 10.90 -8.44 -10.15
CA ASN A 277 10.56 -7.02 -10.07
C ASN A 277 9.04 -6.82 -10.02
N GLN A 278 8.30 -7.54 -10.88
CA GLN A 278 6.84 -7.52 -10.87
C GLN A 278 6.27 -8.02 -9.54
N ALA A 279 6.77 -9.15 -9.00
CA ALA A 279 6.32 -9.68 -7.72
C ALA A 279 6.56 -8.69 -6.55
N LEU A 280 7.76 -8.13 -6.46
CA LEU A 280 8.09 -7.11 -5.44
C LEU A 280 7.18 -5.89 -5.55
N GLY A 281 6.93 -5.43 -6.77
CA GLY A 281 6.03 -4.32 -7.02
C GLY A 281 4.60 -4.56 -6.53
N TRP A 282 3.99 -5.69 -6.91
CA TRP A 282 2.63 -6.04 -6.49
C TRP A 282 2.52 -6.31 -4.98
N THR A 283 3.54 -6.92 -4.37
CA THR A 283 3.56 -7.10 -2.91
C THR A 283 3.67 -5.77 -2.17
N GLY A 284 4.51 -4.85 -2.64
CA GLY A 284 4.60 -3.48 -2.10
C GLY A 284 3.27 -2.74 -2.22
N PHE A 285 2.62 -2.83 -3.38
CA PHE A 285 1.28 -2.28 -3.59
C PHE A 285 0.25 -2.82 -2.60
N ALA A 286 0.16 -4.14 -2.45
CA ALA A 286 -0.80 -4.76 -1.53
C ALA A 286 -0.59 -4.31 -0.09
N LEU A 287 0.67 -4.23 0.37
CA LEU A 287 1.01 -3.74 1.70
C LEU A 287 0.67 -2.26 1.88
N SER A 288 0.98 -1.42 0.87
CA SER A 288 0.61 0.00 0.87
C SER A 288 -0.90 0.21 0.90
N LEU A 289 -1.66 -0.60 0.18
CA LEU A 289 -3.13 -0.55 0.18
C LEU A 289 -3.70 -0.92 1.56
N LEU A 290 -3.20 -2.00 2.17
CA LEU A 290 -3.61 -2.40 3.52
C LEU A 290 -3.26 -1.31 4.56
N ALA A 291 -2.09 -0.70 4.45
CA ALA A 291 -1.69 0.40 5.31
C ALA A 291 -2.60 1.63 5.13
N ASN A 292 -2.97 1.95 3.88
CA ASN A 292 -3.91 3.03 3.57
C ASN A 292 -5.27 2.79 4.22
N ILE A 293 -5.85 1.59 4.07
CA ILE A 293 -7.13 1.24 4.70
C ILE A 293 -7.02 1.41 6.22
N ALA A 294 -5.95 0.91 6.84
CA ALA A 294 -5.72 1.04 8.27
C ALA A 294 -5.66 2.51 8.72
N ILE A 295 -4.89 3.35 8.02
CA ILE A 295 -4.77 4.78 8.33
C ILE A 295 -6.12 5.49 8.19
N TRP A 296 -6.87 5.21 7.13
CA TRP A 296 -8.20 5.79 6.91
C TRP A 296 -9.20 5.40 8.01
N VAL A 297 -9.15 4.17 8.51
CA VAL A 297 -9.98 3.74 9.65
C VAL A 297 -9.64 4.54 10.91
N VAL A 298 -8.35 4.78 11.21
CA VAL A 298 -7.97 5.62 12.38
C VAL A 298 -8.45 7.05 12.19
N VAL A 299 -8.25 7.64 11.01
CA VAL A 299 -8.70 9.00 10.71
C VAL A 299 -10.22 9.12 10.84
N ALA A 300 -10.98 8.15 10.33
CA ALA A 300 -12.43 8.13 10.45
C ALA A 300 -12.88 8.02 11.92
N ALA A 301 -12.19 7.21 12.73
CA ALA A 301 -12.45 7.10 14.16
C ALA A 301 -12.21 8.43 14.90
N GLU A 302 -11.13 9.15 14.58
CA GLU A 302 -10.85 10.47 15.15
C GLU A 302 -11.91 11.51 14.75
N MET A 303 -12.33 11.53 13.47
CA MET A 303 -13.40 12.42 13.01
C MET A 303 -14.74 12.12 13.70
N ALA A 304 -15.05 10.84 13.94
CA ALA A 304 -16.25 10.44 14.67
C ALA A 304 -16.21 10.91 16.14
N LEU A 305 -15.03 10.84 16.78
CA LEU A 305 -14.82 11.35 18.14
C LEU A 305 -14.95 12.87 18.21
N GLU A 306 -14.30 13.62 17.30
CA GLU A 306 -14.43 15.08 17.21
C GLU A 306 -15.90 15.51 17.06
N LYS A 307 -16.65 14.80 16.20
CA LYS A 307 -18.07 15.07 15.98
C LYS A 307 -18.90 14.75 17.23
N GLY A 308 -18.57 13.66 17.93
CA GLY A 308 -19.23 13.25 19.17
C GLY A 308 -19.03 14.27 20.30
N GLU A 309 -17.83 14.81 20.47
CA GLU A 309 -17.54 15.85 21.46
C GLU A 309 -18.37 17.11 21.20
N ARG A 310 -18.40 17.61 19.96
CA ARG A 310 -19.22 18.78 19.60
C ARG A 310 -20.72 18.57 19.84
N MET A 311 -21.22 17.36 19.59
CA MET A 311 -22.61 17.02 19.87
C MET A 311 -22.89 16.96 21.37
N MET A 312 -21.96 16.47 22.18
CA MET A 312 -22.10 16.46 23.65
C MET A 312 -22.05 17.87 24.22
N ASP A 313 -21.14 18.72 23.75
CA ASP A 313 -21.03 20.11 24.20
C ASP A 313 -22.31 20.88 23.85
N SER A 314 -22.81 20.75 22.60
CA SER A 314 -24.07 21.34 22.19
C SER A 314 -25.27 20.81 22.99
N ALA A 315 -25.29 19.51 23.30
CA ALA A 315 -26.35 18.92 24.13
C ALA A 315 -26.26 19.35 25.60
N ALA A 316 -25.06 19.58 26.13
CA ALA A 316 -24.82 20.08 27.48
C ALA A 316 -25.30 21.53 27.60
N GLU A 317 -24.95 22.40 26.64
CA GLU A 317 -25.44 23.78 26.58
C GLU A 317 -26.97 23.84 26.44
N ALA A 318 -27.55 22.99 25.58
CA ALA A 318 -29.01 22.90 25.45
C ALA A 318 -29.70 22.45 26.75
N ALA A 319 -29.07 21.56 27.53
CA ALA A 319 -29.57 21.14 28.82
C ALA A 319 -29.46 22.26 29.87
N ILE A 320 -28.33 22.99 29.91
CA ILE A 320 -28.12 24.14 30.81
C ILE A 320 -29.17 25.22 30.54
N ASN A 321 -29.36 25.62 29.27
CA ASN A 321 -30.36 26.63 28.88
C ASN A 321 -31.79 26.19 29.26
N LYS A 322 -32.10 24.90 29.18
CA LYS A 322 -33.41 24.35 29.57
C LYS A 322 -33.63 24.38 31.09
N VAL A 323 -32.58 24.22 31.88
CA VAL A 323 -32.65 24.35 33.35
C VAL A 323 -32.75 25.82 33.74
N GLU A 324 -31.95 26.69 33.13
CA GLU A 324 -31.95 28.13 33.41
C GLU A 324 -33.30 28.79 33.11
N SER A 325 -33.93 28.45 31.98
CA SER A 325 -35.28 28.91 31.63
C SER A 325 -36.40 28.45 32.57
N ARG A 326 -36.15 27.46 33.45
CA ARG A 326 -37.12 27.00 34.46
C ARG A 326 -36.90 27.60 35.84
N LEU A 327 -35.79 28.29 36.07
CA LEU A 327 -35.59 29.02 37.32
C LEU A 327 -36.47 30.27 37.27
N PRO A 328 -37.32 30.53 38.28
CA PRO A 328 -38.12 31.75 38.32
C PRO A 328 -37.16 32.93 38.32
N TYR A 329 -37.19 33.70 37.23
CA TYR A 329 -36.45 34.93 37.08
C TYR A 329 -36.96 35.89 38.17
N ASN A 330 -36.27 35.92 39.31
CA ASN A 330 -36.64 36.82 40.39
C ASN A 330 -36.24 38.23 39.92
N HIS A 331 -37.20 38.92 39.31
CA HIS A 331 -37.06 40.25 38.77
C HIS A 331 -36.85 41.22 39.95
N THR A 332 -35.61 41.36 40.43
CA THR A 332 -35.25 42.36 41.44
C THR A 332 -35.15 43.74 40.79
N GLY A 333 -36.31 44.26 40.36
CA GLY A 333 -36.57 45.70 40.22
C GLY A 333 -37.32 46.16 41.46
N GLY A 334 -36.60 46.33 42.58
CA GLY A 334 -37.23 46.68 43.84
C GLY A 334 -36.20 46.99 44.91
N SER A 335 -35.65 48.20 44.87
CA SER A 335 -34.97 48.83 45.99
C SER A 335 -35.95 48.98 47.17
N ARG A 336 -35.98 48.00 48.07
CA ARG A 336 -36.55 48.16 49.40
C ARG A 336 -35.52 47.75 50.44
N SER A 337 -34.95 48.76 51.07
CA SER A 337 -34.23 48.65 52.34
C SER A 337 -35.17 48.00 53.36
N PHE A 338 -34.88 46.78 53.75
CA PHE A 338 -35.55 46.12 54.86
C PHE A 338 -34.51 45.60 55.83
N SER A 339 -34.28 46.37 56.89
CA SER A 339 -33.67 45.87 58.12
C SER A 339 -34.70 44.97 58.79
N GLY A 340 -34.47 43.66 58.77
CA GLY A 340 -35.38 42.69 59.35
C GLY A 340 -34.68 41.37 59.58
N THR A 341 -34.05 41.24 60.72
CA THR A 341 -33.56 39.99 61.31
C THR A 341 -34.69 38.96 61.33
N SER A 342 -34.60 37.93 60.49
CA SER A 342 -35.35 36.69 60.70
C SER A 342 -34.67 35.51 60.01
N THR A 343 -34.35 34.54 60.85
CA THR A 343 -33.81 33.21 60.56
C THR A 343 -34.82 32.37 59.78
N ALA A 344 -34.63 32.20 58.47
CA ALA A 344 -35.34 31.20 57.68
C ALA A 344 -34.58 30.85 56.39
N SER A 345 -33.40 30.26 56.53
CA SER A 345 -32.65 29.67 55.41
C SER A 345 -32.28 28.22 55.74
N SER A 346 -33.25 27.31 55.66
CA SER A 346 -32.94 25.87 55.68
C SER A 346 -34.06 25.07 55.01
N GLY A 347 -33.85 24.71 53.74
CA GLY A 347 -34.74 23.79 53.02
C GLY A 347 -34.02 23.09 51.87
N LEU A 348 -33.36 23.85 50.99
CA LEU A 348 -32.73 23.25 49.80
C LEU A 348 -31.34 22.61 50.09
N GLY A 349 -30.58 23.17 51.03
CA GLY A 349 -29.22 22.70 51.33
C GLY A 349 -29.12 21.40 52.16
N ARG A 350 -30.20 20.98 52.84
CA ARG A 350 -30.22 19.73 53.62
C ARG A 350 -30.56 18.51 52.78
N SER A 351 -31.47 18.63 51.80
CA SER A 351 -31.89 17.50 50.96
C SER A 351 -30.77 16.91 50.09
N LEU A 352 -29.84 17.74 49.61
CA LEU A 352 -28.68 17.27 48.83
C LEU A 352 -27.60 16.60 49.70
N ARG A 353 -27.50 16.98 50.98
CA ARG A 353 -26.53 16.40 51.91
C ARG A 353 -26.98 15.02 52.40
N ASP A 354 -28.29 14.83 52.59
CA ASP A 354 -28.83 13.57 53.12
C ASP A 354 -29.10 12.52 52.01
N ASN A 355 -29.45 12.93 50.78
CA ASN A 355 -29.72 12.00 49.67
C ASN A 355 -28.55 11.81 48.68
N GLY A 356 -27.46 12.56 48.84
CA GLY A 356 -26.29 12.50 47.95
C GLY A 356 -25.67 11.11 47.74
N PRO A 357 -25.54 10.25 48.78
CA PRO A 357 -24.96 8.91 48.62
C PRO A 357 -25.79 8.00 47.71
N ASP A 358 -27.11 8.10 47.76
CA ASP A 358 -28.02 7.24 46.98
C ASP A 358 -28.08 7.65 45.51
N VAL A 359 -28.01 8.97 45.23
CA VAL A 359 -27.91 9.49 43.86
C VAL A 359 -26.59 9.05 43.21
N LEU A 360 -25.47 9.10 43.93
CA LEU A 360 -24.18 8.64 43.42
C LEU A 360 -24.15 7.12 43.20
N ARG A 361 -24.81 6.34 44.06
CA ARG A 361 -24.93 4.88 43.91
C ARG A 361 -25.84 4.50 42.73
N GLY A 362 -26.89 5.28 42.46
CA GLY A 362 -27.75 5.14 41.28
C GLY A 362 -27.00 5.48 39.99
N LEU A 363 -26.23 6.57 39.98
CA LEU A 363 -25.40 6.97 38.83
C LEU A 363 -24.31 5.94 38.52
N ALA A 364 -23.71 5.32 39.54
CA ALA A 364 -22.72 4.26 39.35
C ALA A 364 -23.30 2.97 38.76
N LYS A 365 -24.61 2.72 38.92
CA LYS A 365 -25.32 1.56 38.36
C LYS A 365 -25.99 1.83 37.01
N ALA A 366 -26.09 3.08 36.58
CA ALA A 366 -26.73 3.44 35.33
C ALA A 366 -25.92 2.96 34.12
N LYS A 367 -26.52 2.08 33.30
CA LYS A 367 -25.88 1.53 32.10
C LYS A 367 -26.24 2.32 30.85
N THR A 368 -27.34 3.06 30.91
CA THR A 368 -27.83 3.93 29.85
C THR A 368 -28.12 5.33 30.37
N ARG A 369 -28.20 6.29 29.45
CA ARG A 369 -28.54 7.69 29.77
C ARG A 369 -29.94 7.82 30.38
N GLY A 370 -30.86 6.91 30.05
CA GLY A 370 -32.19 6.85 30.66
C GLY A 370 -32.13 6.51 32.14
N ASP A 371 -31.35 5.49 32.51
CA ASP A 371 -31.21 5.03 33.89
C ASP A 371 -30.56 6.11 34.79
N ALA A 372 -29.62 6.87 34.26
CA ALA A 372 -28.97 7.97 34.99
C ALA A 372 -29.95 9.12 35.28
N LEU A 373 -30.84 9.42 34.33
CA LEU A 373 -31.87 10.45 34.50
C LEU A 373 -32.96 9.98 35.47
N ASP A 374 -33.34 8.70 35.43
CA ASP A 374 -34.34 8.14 36.34
C ASP A 374 -33.81 8.08 37.78
N ALA A 375 -32.52 7.77 37.97
CA ALA A 375 -31.84 7.83 39.27
C ALA A 375 -31.78 9.25 39.85
N LEU A 376 -31.66 10.29 39.01
CA LEU A 376 -31.68 11.69 39.42
C LEU A 376 -33.10 12.19 39.74
N ALA A 377 -34.12 11.64 39.08
CA ALA A 377 -35.52 12.03 39.26
C ALA A 377 -36.22 11.30 40.43
N GLY A 378 -35.73 10.12 40.82
CA GLY A 378 -36.30 9.28 41.87
C GLY A 378 -36.60 9.99 43.21
N PRO A 379 -35.69 10.81 43.77
CA PRO A 379 -35.91 11.48 45.05
C PRO A 379 -37.08 12.48 45.03
N PHE A 380 -37.39 13.06 43.87
CA PHE A 380 -38.43 14.09 43.74
C PHE A 380 -39.83 13.50 43.53
N ARG A 381 -39.95 12.18 43.30
CA ARG A 381 -41.24 11.53 42.99
C ARG A 381 -41.97 11.02 44.23
N SER A 382 -41.30 10.91 45.38
CA SER A 382 -41.86 10.28 46.59
C SER A 382 -42.56 11.24 47.57
N GLU A 383 -42.59 12.55 47.32
CA GLU A 383 -43.09 13.54 48.31
C GLU A 383 -44.59 13.89 48.17
N LYS A 384 -45.37 13.09 47.43
CA LYS A 384 -46.83 13.28 47.29
C LYS A 384 -47.62 12.03 47.67
N ALA A 385 -47.59 11.64 48.95
CA ALA A 385 -48.60 10.76 49.54
C ALA A 385 -48.58 10.80 51.09
N TYR A 386 -49.02 11.91 51.68
CA TYR A 386 -49.52 11.88 53.07
C TYR A 386 -50.99 12.35 53.04
N PRO A 387 -51.96 11.52 53.48
CA PRO A 387 -53.34 11.95 53.63
C PRO A 387 -53.47 12.91 54.82
N PRO A 388 -54.39 13.90 54.78
CA PRO A 388 -54.58 14.83 55.87
C PRO A 388 -55.21 14.15 57.08
N HIS A 389 -54.54 14.25 58.23
CA HIS A 389 -55.09 13.91 59.55
C HIS A 389 -56.28 14.84 59.85
N SER A 390 -57.49 14.30 59.82
CA SER A 390 -58.70 14.95 60.35
C SER A 390 -58.66 14.87 61.88
N ASN A 391 -58.48 16.02 62.52
CA ASN A 391 -58.61 16.19 63.96
C ASN A 391 -60.10 16.36 64.28
N ASN A 392 -60.73 15.32 64.84
CA ASN A 392 -62.11 15.40 65.33
C ASN A 392 -62.11 15.41 66.86
N HIS A 393 -62.37 16.58 67.44
CA HIS A 393 -62.49 16.82 68.87
C HIS A 393 -63.97 16.66 69.25
N ASN A 394 -64.35 15.49 69.78
CA ASN A 394 -65.65 15.30 70.43
C ASN A 394 -65.44 15.24 71.94
N ASN A 395 -65.79 16.34 72.61
CA ASN A 395 -66.06 16.39 74.04
C ASN A 395 -67.42 15.71 74.28
N HIS A 396 -67.42 14.59 75.00
CA HIS A 396 -68.60 14.13 75.74
C HIS A 396 -68.20 13.95 77.20
N THR A 397 -68.56 14.93 78.00
CA THR A 397 -68.66 14.86 79.45
C THR A 397 -69.84 13.99 79.84
N ASN A 398 -69.57 12.93 80.61
CA ASN A 398 -70.54 12.27 81.49
C ASN A 398 -69.89 12.19 82.87
N PHE A 399 -70.49 12.87 83.84
CA PHE A 399 -70.30 12.60 85.26
C PHE A 399 -71.68 12.39 85.88
N VAL A 400 -71.75 11.38 86.74
CA VAL A 400 -72.72 11.22 87.84
C VAL A 400 -72.53 12.36 88.83
#